data_AF-A0A534SZU8-F1
#
_entry.id   AF-A0A534SZU8-F1
#
_cell.length_a   1.000
_cell.length_b   1.000
_cell.length_c   1.000
_cell.angle_alpha   90.00
_cell.angle_beta   90.00
_cell.angle_gamma   90.00
#
_symmetry.space_group_name_H-M   'P 1'
#
loop_
_entity.id
_entity.type
_entity.pdbx_description
1 polymer ?
#
loop_
_entity_poly.entity_id
_entity_poly.type
_entity_poly.pdbx_seq_one_letter_code
_entity_poly.pdbx_strand_id
1 'polypeptide(L)'
;MWVALAGFKNALRYSLTGDHVDAQEALRIGLVNQVVPKAELLETCFKFVERIAHVPPETVKINLHISTQGLEMMGLRKAWMLNSELAAMARLTKREEFNKRLEEAKKKGGLEAFLHERDEPFQPEPFGPKAKR
;
A
#
# COMPACT_ATOMS: atom_id res chain seq x y z
N MET A 1 2.17 6.91 -5.82
CA MET A 1 2.65 6.73 -4.43
C MET A 1 3.38 5.40 -4.25
N TRP A 2 2.74 4.25 -4.52
CA TRP A 2 3.34 2.92 -4.35
C TRP A 2 4.76 2.77 -4.94
N VAL A 3 4.92 3.02 -6.24
CA VAL A 3 6.23 2.95 -6.94
C VAL A 3 7.26 3.94 -6.37
N ALA A 4 6.82 5.13 -5.96
CA ALA A 4 7.70 6.17 -5.45
C ALA A 4 8.30 5.82 -4.08
N LEU A 5 7.60 5.01 -3.27
CA LEU A 5 8.05 4.58 -1.95
C LEU A 5 8.74 3.22 -2.01
N ALA A 6 8.07 2.19 -2.55
CA ALA A 6 8.57 0.82 -2.56
C ALA A 6 9.69 0.57 -3.59
N GLY A 7 9.88 1.50 -4.54
CA GLY A 7 10.73 1.33 -5.70
C GLY A 7 10.09 0.41 -6.77
N PHE A 8 10.57 0.53 -8.01
CA PHE A 8 9.96 -0.12 -9.18
C PHE A 8 9.77 -1.64 -9.04
N LYS A 9 10.82 -2.36 -8.59
CA LYS A 9 10.81 -3.83 -8.52
C LYS A 9 9.82 -4.35 -7.48
N ASN A 10 9.89 -3.84 -6.25
CA ASN A 10 8.95 -4.27 -5.21
C ASN A 10 7.54 -3.83 -5.55
N ALA A 11 7.38 -2.62 -6.10
CA ALA A 11 6.06 -2.13 -6.46
C ALA A 11 5.34 -3.06 -7.45
N LEU A 12 6.02 -3.47 -8.51
CA LEU A 12 5.48 -4.43 -9.48
C LEU A 12 5.19 -5.79 -8.86
N ARG A 13 6.08 -6.33 -8.03
CA ARG A 13 5.85 -7.61 -7.35
C ARG A 13 4.47 -7.65 -6.71
N TYR A 14 4.14 -6.65 -5.90
CA TYR A 14 2.87 -6.60 -5.16
C TYR A 14 1.69 -6.17 -6.03
N SER A 15 1.88 -5.22 -6.96
CA SER A 15 0.79 -4.78 -7.83
C SER A 15 0.33 -5.84 -8.85
N LEU A 16 1.21 -6.76 -9.23
CA LEU A 16 0.89 -7.84 -10.18
C LEU A 16 0.34 -9.10 -9.51
N THR A 17 0.67 -9.33 -8.24
CA THR A 17 0.23 -10.52 -7.50
C THR A 17 -0.99 -10.25 -6.62
N GLY A 18 -1.13 -9.02 -6.12
CA GLY A 18 -2.14 -8.68 -5.12
C GLY A 18 -1.79 -9.16 -3.70
N ASP A 19 -0.54 -9.62 -3.48
CA ASP A 19 -0.08 -10.10 -2.17
C ASP A 19 -0.14 -8.99 -1.10
N HIS A 20 -0.43 -9.37 0.14
CA HIS A 20 -0.34 -8.46 1.27
C HIS A 20 1.12 -8.22 1.69
N VAL A 21 1.31 -7.10 2.39
CA VAL A 21 2.60 -6.68 2.93
C VAL A 21 2.49 -6.63 4.45
N ASP A 22 3.26 -7.46 5.15
CA ASP A 22 3.36 -7.37 6.60
C ASP A 22 4.20 -6.15 7.05
N ALA A 23 4.24 -5.89 8.37
CA ALA A 23 4.94 -4.73 8.89
C ALA A 23 6.46 -4.75 8.63
N GLN A 24 7.09 -5.93 8.71
CA GLN A 24 8.54 -6.07 8.53
C GLN A 24 8.92 -5.90 7.06
N GLU A 25 8.11 -6.45 6.16
CA GLU A 25 8.29 -6.28 4.73
C GLU A 25 8.05 -4.82 4.31
N ALA A 26 7.03 -4.16 4.90
CA ALA A 26 6.79 -2.74 4.67
C ALA A 26 7.99 -1.88 5.07
N LEU A 27 8.68 -2.23 6.16
CA LEU A 27 9.93 -1.58 6.57
C LEU A 27 11.05 -1.87 5.58
N ARG A 28 11.25 -3.14 5.20
CA ARG A 28 12.30 -3.57 4.26
C ARG A 28 12.21 -2.87 2.91
N ILE A 29 10.99 -2.63 2.41
CA ILE A 29 10.77 -1.97 1.12
C ILE A 29 10.56 -0.45 1.22
N GLY A 30 10.63 0.14 2.42
CA GLY A 30 10.62 1.59 2.61
C GLY A 30 9.25 2.26 2.60
N LEU A 31 8.17 1.52 2.90
CA LEU A 31 6.83 2.10 3.08
C LEU A 31 6.64 2.73 4.45
N VAL A 32 7.30 2.17 5.47
CA VAL A 32 7.24 2.65 6.84
C VAL A 32 8.65 2.88 7.35
N ASN A 33 8.79 3.84 8.28
CA ASN A 33 10.09 4.20 8.84
C ASN A 33 10.50 3.30 10.01
N GLN A 34 9.54 2.71 10.73
CA GLN A 34 9.80 1.92 11.93
C GLN A 34 8.65 0.93 12.20
N VAL A 35 8.99 -0.24 12.74
CA VAL A 35 8.04 -1.23 13.25
C VAL A 35 8.25 -1.38 14.76
N VAL A 36 7.16 -1.29 15.53
CA VAL A 36 7.18 -1.40 16.99
C VAL A 36 6.05 -2.31 17.48
N PRO A 37 6.14 -2.85 18.71
CA PRO A 37 5.01 -3.52 19.35
C PRO A 37 3.77 -2.61 19.38
N LYS A 38 2.58 -3.20 19.21
CA LYS A 38 1.31 -2.44 19.15
C LYS A 38 1.11 -1.52 20.37
N ALA A 39 1.50 -1.98 21.55
CA ALA A 39 1.36 -1.22 22.80
C ALA A 39 2.23 0.04 22.84
N GLU A 40 3.32 0.08 22.09
CA GLU A 40 4.31 1.16 22.09
C GLU A 40 4.10 2.17 20.96
N LEU A 41 3.11 1.96 20.07
CA LEU A 41 2.90 2.77 18.86
C LEU A 41 2.77 4.26 19.19
N LEU A 42 1.83 4.63 20.06
CA LEU A 42 1.57 6.03 20.37
C LEU A 42 2.76 6.68 21.09
N GLU A 43 3.37 5.98 22.05
CA GLU A 43 4.54 6.48 22.76
C GLU A 43 5.70 6.76 21.80
N THR A 44 5.95 5.83 20.87
CA THR A 44 6.99 6.00 19.84
C THR A 44 6.69 7.18 18.91
N CYS A 45 5.44 7.35 18.48
CA CYS A 45 5.01 8.49 17.66
C CYS A 45 5.24 9.83 18.38
N PHE A 46 4.86 9.95 19.66
CA PHE A 46 5.08 11.18 20.42
C PHE A 46 6.56 11.47 20.61
N LYS A 47 7.38 10.48 20.96
CA LYS A 47 8.84 10.65 21.04
C LYS A 47 9.44 11.19 19.74
N PHE A 48 8.93 10.76 18.58
CA PHE A 48 9.38 11.28 17.29
C PHE A 48 8.92 12.72 17.04
N VAL A 49 7.66 13.04 17.34
CA VAL A 49 7.11 14.40 17.16
C VAL A 49 7.76 15.42 18.09
N GLU A 50 8.11 15.05 19.33
CA GLU A 50 8.87 15.90 20.25
C GLU A 50 10.22 16.34 19.65
N ARG A 51 10.87 15.45 18.90
CA ARG A 51 12.11 15.80 18.18
C ARG A 51 11.87 16.84 17.08
N ILE A 52 10.75 16.75 16.38
CA ILE A 52 10.35 17.75 15.36
C ILE A 52 10.03 19.08 16.05
N ALA A 53 9.39 19.07 17.22
CA ALA A 53 9.02 20.27 17.96
C ALA A 53 10.21 21.10 18.42
N HIS A 54 11.40 20.51 18.54
CA HIS A 54 12.65 21.24 18.82
C HIS A 54 13.23 21.98 17.60
N VAL A 55 12.69 21.79 16.40
CA VAL A 55 13.16 22.44 15.17
C VAL A 55 12.33 23.71 14.92
N PRO A 56 12.94 24.84 14.53
CA PRO A 56 12.20 26.05 14.15
C PRO A 56 11.09 25.74 13.12
N PRO A 57 9.85 26.20 13.33
CA PRO A 57 8.72 25.89 12.44
C PRO A 57 8.98 26.25 10.97
N GLU A 58 9.72 27.33 10.71
CA GLU A 58 10.11 27.76 9.37
C GLU A 58 11.01 26.72 8.69
N THR A 59 11.98 26.17 9.42
CA THR A 59 12.88 25.12 8.93
C THR A 59 12.12 23.82 8.65
N VAL A 60 11.18 23.42 9.51
CA VAL A 60 10.32 22.25 9.28
C VAL A 60 9.51 22.42 7.99
N LYS A 61 8.87 23.59 7.81
CA LYS A 61 8.09 23.91 6.61
C LYS A 61 8.95 23.88 5.34
N ILE A 62 10.13 24.48 5.36
CA ILE A 62 11.05 24.52 4.21
C ILE A 62 11.47 23.10 3.83
N ASN A 63 11.91 22.29 4.78
CA ASN A 63 12.35 20.91 4.51
C ASN A 63 11.20 20.07 3.94
N LEU A 64 10.01 20.14 4.54
CA LEU A 64 8.83 19.42 4.03
C LEU A 64 8.47 19.87 2.60
N HIS A 65 8.56 21.17 2.32
CA HIS A 65 8.26 21.73 1.01
C HIS A 65 9.27 21.25 -0.05
N ILE A 66 10.57 21.36 0.22
CA ILE A 66 11.62 20.91 -0.72
C ILE A 66 11.48 19.42 -1.02
N SER A 67 11.27 18.58 -0.01
CA SER A 67 11.07 17.14 -0.22
C SER A 67 9.82 16.85 -1.07
N THR A 68 8.72 17.57 -0.83
CA THR A 68 7.48 17.42 -1.60
C THR A 68 7.67 17.88 -3.05
N GLN A 69 8.34 19.01 -3.28
CA GLN A 69 8.68 19.48 -4.62
C GLN A 69 9.59 18.50 -5.37
N GLY A 70 10.53 17.85 -4.68
CA GLY A 70 11.33 16.78 -5.26
C GLY A 70 10.48 15.63 -5.82
N LEU A 71 9.45 15.19 -5.08
CA LEU A 71 8.51 14.18 -5.57
C LEU A 71 7.71 14.66 -6.78
N GLU A 72 7.26 15.92 -6.77
CA GLU A 72 6.56 16.53 -7.91
C GLU A 72 7.44 16.58 -9.16
N MET A 73 8.70 16.99 -9.00
CA MET A 73 9.70 17.02 -10.08
C MET A 73 10.00 15.63 -10.65
N MET A 74 9.94 14.58 -9.82
CA MET A 74 10.02 13.18 -10.27
C MET A 74 8.73 12.68 -10.95
N GLY A 75 7.71 13.54 -11.11
CA GLY A 75 6.49 13.23 -11.85
C GLY A 75 5.36 12.62 -11.03
N LEU A 76 5.38 12.77 -9.70
CA LEU A 76 4.35 12.20 -8.81
C LEU A 76 2.92 12.59 -9.24
N ARG A 77 2.67 13.87 -9.52
CA ARG A 77 1.35 14.33 -9.97
C ARG A 77 0.88 13.65 -11.25
N LYS A 78 1.77 13.54 -12.25
CA LYS A 78 1.47 12.85 -13.52
C LYS A 78 1.13 11.38 -13.29
N ALA A 79 1.94 10.68 -12.49
CA ALA A 79 1.70 9.28 -12.14
C ALA A 79 0.35 9.08 -11.44
N TRP A 80 -0.06 9.99 -10.55
CA TRP A 80 -1.37 9.92 -9.89
C TRP A 80 -2.55 10.19 -10.82
N MET A 81 -2.45 11.18 -11.71
CA MET A 81 -3.51 11.45 -12.69
C MET A 81 -3.72 10.23 -13.59
N LEU A 82 -2.63 9.68 -14.14
CA LEU A 82 -2.69 8.48 -14.98
C LEU A 82 -3.26 7.27 -14.22
N ASN A 83 -2.85 7.06 -12.95
CA ASN A 83 -3.41 6.00 -12.13
C ASN A 83 -4.92 6.15 -11.95
N SER A 84 -5.43 7.37 -11.78
CA SER A 84 -6.87 7.61 -11.65
C SER A 84 -7.63 7.21 -12.92
N GLU A 85 -7.10 7.56 -14.09
CA GLU A 85 -7.69 7.22 -15.39
C GLU A 85 -7.69 5.70 -15.64
N LEU A 86 -6.53 5.07 -15.46
CA LEU A 86 -6.37 3.64 -15.72
C LEU A 86 -7.10 2.76 -14.69
N ALA A 87 -7.24 3.22 -13.44
CA ALA A 87 -7.99 2.49 -12.42
C ALA A 87 -9.47 2.35 -12.77
N ALA A 88 -10.06 3.33 -13.49
CA ALA A 88 -11.43 3.20 -13.98
C ALA A 88 -11.53 2.10 -15.05
N MET A 89 -10.59 2.07 -15.99
CA MET A 89 -10.54 1.02 -17.03
C MET A 89 -10.42 -0.37 -16.39
N ALA A 90 -9.49 -0.56 -15.46
CA ALA A 90 -9.29 -1.85 -14.78
C ALA A 90 -10.56 -2.36 -14.06
N ARG A 91 -11.38 -1.47 -13.49
CA ARG A 91 -12.64 -1.85 -12.81
C ARG A 91 -13.75 -2.23 -13.79
N LEU A 92 -13.75 -1.61 -14.97
CA LEU A 92 -14.77 -1.83 -15.99
C LEU A 92 -14.44 -3.03 -16.89
N THR A 93 -13.15 -3.31 -17.09
CA THR A 93 -12.70 -4.48 -17.86
C THR A 93 -12.90 -5.75 -17.04
N LYS A 94 -14.10 -6.32 -17.12
CA LYS A 94 -14.44 -7.62 -16.56
C LYS A 94 -14.46 -8.68 -17.66
N ARG A 95 -13.50 -9.60 -17.64
CA ARG A 95 -13.58 -10.83 -18.45
C ARG A 95 -14.42 -11.86 -17.73
N GLU A 96 -15.39 -12.45 -18.42
CA GLU A 96 -16.34 -13.40 -17.84
C GLU A 96 -15.64 -14.61 -17.21
N GLU A 97 -14.61 -15.11 -17.90
CA GLU A 97 -13.74 -16.23 -17.51
C GLU A 97 -13.24 -16.11 -16.06
N PHE A 98 -12.86 -14.90 -15.64
CA PHE A 98 -12.29 -14.64 -14.32
C PHE A 98 -13.35 -14.21 -13.29
N ASN A 99 -14.41 -13.53 -13.73
CA ASN A 99 -15.38 -12.90 -12.83
C ASN A 99 -16.56 -13.80 -12.48
N LYS A 100 -16.94 -14.75 -13.37
CA LYS A 100 -18.14 -15.57 -13.18
C LYS A 100 -18.12 -16.34 -11.85
N ARG A 101 -17.00 -17.01 -11.54
CA ARG A 101 -16.83 -17.74 -10.26
C ARG A 101 -17.01 -16.83 -9.05
N LEU A 102 -16.46 -15.61 -9.10
CA LEU A 102 -16.53 -14.65 -8.02
C LEU A 102 -17.95 -14.12 -7.82
N GLU A 103 -18.64 -13.78 -8.91
CA GLU A 103 -20.03 -13.29 -8.84
C GLU A 103 -21.00 -14.40 -8.39
N GLU A 104 -20.76 -15.66 -8.76
CA GLU A 104 -21.53 -16.80 -8.26
C GLU A 104 -21.31 -17.06 -6.76
N ALA A 105 -20.05 -17.02 -6.31
CA ALA A 105 -19.72 -17.10 -4.88
C ALA A 105 -20.42 -15.98 -4.10
N LYS A 106 -20.40 -14.75 -4.64
CA LYS A 106 -21.09 -13.59 -4.06
C LYS A 106 -22.60 -13.78 -3.96
N LYS A 107 -23.24 -14.33 -5.00
CA LYS A 107 -24.69 -14.59 -4.99
C LYS A 107 -25.09 -15.64 -3.97
N LYS A 108 -24.27 -16.67 -3.77
CA LYS A 108 -24.55 -17.79 -2.86
C LYS A 108 -24.27 -17.45 -1.39
N GLY A 109 -23.17 -16.75 -1.11
CA GLY A 109 -22.68 -16.55 0.27
C GLY A 109 -22.28 -15.11 0.60
N GLY A 110 -22.68 -14.14 -0.21
CA GLY A 110 -22.41 -12.73 0.05
C GLY A 110 -20.95 -12.32 -0.09
N LEU A 111 -20.56 -11.25 0.62
CA LEU A 111 -19.21 -10.68 0.52
C LEU A 111 -18.13 -11.63 1.04
N GLU A 112 -18.41 -12.39 2.10
CA GLU A 112 -17.44 -13.32 2.68
C GLU A 112 -17.03 -14.42 1.70
N ALA A 113 -18.02 -15.07 1.07
CA ALA A 113 -17.77 -16.09 0.06
C ALA A 113 -17.03 -15.51 -1.16
N PHE A 114 -17.35 -14.29 -1.57
CA PHE A 114 -16.62 -13.60 -2.64
C PHE A 114 -15.14 -13.39 -2.29
N LEU A 115 -14.84 -12.90 -1.07
CA LEU A 115 -13.47 -12.63 -0.64
C LEU A 115 -12.67 -13.93 -0.48
N HIS A 116 -13.30 -14.98 0.06
CA HIS A 116 -12.68 -16.29 0.16
C HIS A 116 -12.29 -16.84 -1.22
N GLU A 117 -13.25 -16.92 -2.15
CA GLU A 117 -13.01 -17.41 -3.52
C GLU A 117 -11.95 -16.56 -4.27
N ARG A 118 -11.90 -15.25 -4.01
CA ARG A 118 -10.91 -14.35 -4.60
C ARG A 118 -9.50 -14.62 -4.08
N ASP A 119 -9.34 -14.77 -2.77
CA ASP A 119 -8.03 -14.75 -2.08
C ASP A 119 -7.43 -16.15 -1.88
N GLU A 120 -8.25 -17.19 -1.81
CA GLU A 120 -7.83 -18.57 -1.51
C GLU A 120 -6.73 -19.10 -2.44
N PRO A 121 -6.78 -18.88 -3.78
CA PRO A 121 -5.72 -19.35 -4.69
C PRO A 121 -4.34 -18.71 -4.45
N PHE A 122 -4.27 -17.61 -3.69
CA PHE A 122 -3.04 -16.87 -3.40
C PHE A 122 -2.47 -17.18 -2.01
N GLN A 123 -3.06 -18.15 -1.29
CA GLN A 123 -2.57 -18.56 0.03
C GLN A 123 -1.67 -19.81 -0.06
N PRO A 124 -0.60 -19.91 0.75
CA PRO A 124 -0.10 -18.89 1.67
C PRO A 124 0.64 -17.77 0.92
N GLU A 125 0.51 -16.54 1.42
CA GLU A 125 1.20 -15.39 0.85
C GLU A 125 2.71 -15.44 1.17
N PRO A 126 3.60 -14.97 0.28
CA PRO A 126 5.04 -15.05 0.53
C PRO A 126 5.53 -14.13 1.66
N PHE A 127 4.93 -12.94 1.80
CA PHE A 127 5.36 -11.89 2.76
C PHE A 127 4.19 -11.19 3.46
N GLY A 128 3.01 -11.79 3.39
CA GLY A 128 1.80 -11.24 3.97
C GLY A 128 1.55 -11.72 5.41
N PRO A 129 0.60 -11.11 6.12
CA PRO A 129 0.19 -11.54 7.47
C PRO A 129 -0.27 -13.00 7.53
N LYS A 130 -0.60 -13.60 6.38
CA LYS A 130 -1.04 -14.99 6.23
C LYS A 130 0.07 -15.94 5.76
N ALA A 131 1.33 -15.49 5.68
CA ALA A 131 2.46 -16.30 5.20
C ALA A 131 2.81 -17.52 6.07
N LYS A 132 2.33 -17.56 7.32
CA LYS A 132 2.68 -18.58 8.32
C LYS A 132 1.49 -19.43 8.79
N ARG A 133 0.42 -19.51 8.01
CA ARG A 133 -0.71 -20.41 8.30
C ARG A 133 -0.53 -21.76 7.64
#